data_AF-A0A1M5GBY5-F1
#
_entry.id   AF-A0A1M5GBY5-F1
#
_cell.length_a   1.000
_cell.length_b   1.000
_cell.length_c   1.000
_cell.angle_alpha   90.00
_cell.angle_beta   90.00
_cell.angle_gamma   90.00
#
_symmetry.space_group_name_H-M   'P 1'
#
loop_
_entity.id
_entity.type
_entity.pdbx_description
1 polymer ?
#
loop_
_entity_poly.entity_id
_entity_poly.type
_entity_poly.pdbx_seq_one_letter_code
_entity_poly.pdbx_strand_id
1 'polypeptide(L)'
;QMPSLIQRFVSGHLVSKAEYKACDQIIETWRQRLYSLSWFMKEINYDIALLANQEDQCTGRFWEGRFKSQALLDDKALLAAMAYVDLNPVRAGVAETPEQSEHTALKKRLTALEQGKMKVPELADFMGYGHQEKRHVIPFRLTDYIELVDWVGRQIKADKQGYISPQLPNILTRLSLPQQECLALCTALEKEPRLWIGSSERLNFAKHHLKRKRMIGLHIS
;
A
#
# COMPACT_ATOMS: atom_id res chain seq x y z
N GLN A 1 -5.24 9.36 29.68
CA GLN A 1 -6.08 8.68 30.70
C GLN A 1 -7.53 9.11 30.51
N MET A 2 -8.49 8.19 30.66
CA MET A 2 -9.92 8.48 30.46
C MET A 2 -10.47 9.37 31.61
N PRO A 3 -11.22 10.46 31.32
CA PRO A 3 -11.78 11.32 32.37
C PRO A 3 -12.67 10.56 33.35
N SER A 4 -12.57 10.86 34.64
CA SER A 4 -13.35 10.20 35.72
C SER A 4 -14.87 10.26 35.47
N LEU A 5 -15.36 11.38 34.93
CA LEU A 5 -16.77 11.53 34.57
C LEU A 5 -17.22 10.50 33.51
N ILE A 6 -16.38 10.21 32.52
CA ILE A 6 -16.66 9.22 31.48
C ILE A 6 -16.55 7.80 32.03
N GLN A 7 -15.62 7.53 32.95
CA GLN A 7 -15.55 6.25 33.66
C GLN A 7 -16.86 5.97 34.42
N ARG A 8 -17.41 6.99 35.09
CA ARG A 8 -18.71 6.92 35.77
C ARG A 8 -19.88 6.74 34.79
N PHE A 9 -19.83 7.38 33.63
CA PHE A 9 -20.81 7.17 32.55
C PHE A 9 -20.81 5.73 32.04
N VAL A 10 -19.65 5.17 31.71
CA VAL A 10 -19.52 3.79 31.21
C VAL A 10 -19.98 2.76 32.25
N SER A 11 -19.73 3.04 33.53
CA SER A 11 -20.15 2.17 34.64
C SER A 11 -21.60 2.38 35.11
N GLY A 12 -22.35 3.30 34.48
CA GLY A 12 -23.76 3.55 34.82
C GLY A 12 -23.99 4.32 36.13
N HIS A 13 -22.97 4.96 36.70
CA HIS A 13 -23.02 5.65 38.00
C HIS A 13 -23.18 7.18 37.89
N LEU A 14 -23.86 7.67 36.84
CA LEU A 14 -24.23 9.08 36.78
C LEU A 14 -25.51 9.32 37.59
N VAL A 15 -25.50 10.39 38.38
CA VAL A 15 -26.55 10.68 39.36
C VAL A 15 -27.39 11.91 38.99
N SER A 16 -26.94 12.72 38.02
CA SER A 16 -27.66 13.95 37.64
C SER A 16 -27.72 14.18 36.14
N LYS A 17 -28.78 14.88 35.71
CA LYS A 17 -28.93 15.34 34.32
C LYS A 17 -27.76 16.24 33.86
N ALA A 18 -27.17 17.00 34.77
CA ALA A 18 -26.01 17.85 34.48
C ALA A 18 -24.77 17.00 34.13
N GLU A 19 -24.54 15.90 34.83
CA GLU A 19 -23.45 14.96 34.52
C GLU A 19 -23.64 14.27 33.17
N TYR A 20 -24.86 13.83 32.85
CA TYR A 20 -25.18 13.27 31.53
C TYR A 20 -24.88 14.29 30.42
N LYS A 21 -25.35 15.52 30.58
CA LYS A 21 -25.10 16.60 29.60
C LYS A 21 -23.61 16.88 29.43
N ALA A 22 -22.84 16.87 30.51
CA ALA A 22 -21.38 17.06 30.43
C ALA A 22 -20.68 15.87 29.75
N CYS A 23 -21.15 14.63 29.96
CA CYS A 23 -20.66 13.47 29.24
C CYS A 23 -20.94 13.57 27.74
N ASP A 24 -22.17 13.95 27.37
CA ASP A 24 -22.56 14.10 25.96
C ASP A 24 -21.68 15.13 25.25
N GLN A 25 -21.33 16.23 25.90
CA GLN A 25 -20.40 17.23 25.34
C GLN A 25 -19.00 16.67 25.08
N ILE A 26 -18.47 15.86 26.01
CA ILE A 26 -17.17 15.21 25.85
C ILE A 26 -17.22 14.17 24.73
N ILE A 27 -18.25 13.32 24.72
CA ILE A 27 -18.44 12.27 23.72
C ILE A 27 -18.59 12.90 22.33
N GLU A 28 -19.36 13.97 22.19
CA GLU A 28 -19.54 14.65 20.92
C GLU A 28 -18.24 15.28 20.43
N THR A 29 -17.46 15.88 21.34
CA THR A 29 -16.12 16.36 21.01
C THR A 29 -15.23 15.22 20.51
N TRP A 30 -15.26 14.05 21.15
CA TRP A 30 -14.47 12.89 20.70
C TRP A 30 -14.94 12.36 19.35
N ARG A 31 -16.25 12.28 19.12
CA ARG A 31 -16.80 11.92 17.81
C ARG A 31 -16.31 12.86 16.72
N GLN A 32 -16.38 14.17 16.96
CA GLN A 32 -15.84 15.19 16.05
C GLN A 32 -14.37 14.97 15.72
N ARG A 33 -13.56 14.57 16.71
CA ARG A 33 -12.14 14.27 16.50
C ARG A 33 -11.92 13.03 15.65
N LEU A 34 -12.74 11.98 15.81
CA LEU A 34 -12.58 10.71 15.10
C LEU A 34 -12.72 10.83 13.57
N TYR A 35 -13.50 11.79 13.07
CA TYR A 35 -13.62 12.06 11.63
C TYR A 35 -12.89 13.34 11.18
N SER A 36 -12.12 13.98 12.08
CA SER A 36 -11.33 15.16 11.75
C SER A 36 -9.92 14.77 11.33
N LEU A 37 -9.62 14.93 10.03
CA LEU A 37 -8.28 14.69 9.49
C LEU A 37 -7.19 15.51 10.22
N SER A 38 -7.51 16.75 10.60
CA SER A 38 -6.57 17.60 11.34
C SER A 38 -6.24 17.05 12.73
N TRP A 39 -7.21 16.45 13.42
CA TRP A 39 -6.94 15.80 14.70
C TRP A 39 -6.14 14.52 14.52
N PHE A 40 -6.49 13.70 13.53
CA PHE A 40 -5.73 12.49 13.20
C PHE A 40 -4.26 12.82 12.90
N MET A 41 -4.00 13.79 12.02
CA MET A 41 -2.65 14.23 11.69
C MET A 41 -1.92 14.82 12.90
N LYS A 42 -2.62 15.53 13.78
CA LYS A 42 -2.02 16.09 15.00
C LYS A 42 -1.51 14.98 15.92
N GLU A 43 -2.33 13.97 16.20
CA GLU A 43 -1.96 12.88 17.11
C GLU A 43 -0.78 12.07 16.53
N ILE A 44 -0.83 11.70 15.25
CA ILE A 44 0.27 10.99 14.58
C ILE A 44 1.57 11.81 14.62
N ASN A 45 1.51 13.08 14.22
CA ASN A 45 2.70 13.91 14.16
C ASN A 45 3.29 14.16 15.55
N TYR A 46 2.44 14.28 16.58
CA TYR A 46 2.88 14.44 17.96
C TYR A 46 3.62 13.20 18.46
N ASP A 47 3.04 12.02 18.29
CA ASP A 47 3.62 10.76 18.76
C ASP A 47 4.98 10.50 18.09
N ILE A 48 5.07 10.69 16.77
CA ILE A 48 6.33 10.54 16.03
C ILE A 48 7.38 11.55 16.48
N ALA A 49 7.00 12.83 16.64
CA ALA A 49 7.92 13.87 17.08
C ALA A 49 8.47 13.60 18.49
N LEU A 50 7.63 13.07 19.39
CA LEU A 50 8.05 12.70 20.73
C LEU A 50 9.07 11.55 20.70
N LEU A 51 8.78 10.49 19.94
CA LEU A 51 9.66 9.34 19.81
C LEU A 51 11.00 9.72 19.17
N ALA A 52 10.99 10.47 18.08
CA ALA A 52 12.21 10.91 17.41
C ALA A 52 13.07 11.82 18.29
N ASN A 53 12.48 12.79 18.98
CA ASN A 53 13.21 13.66 19.90
C ASN A 53 13.83 12.87 21.07
N GLN A 54 13.14 11.85 21.56
CA GLN A 54 13.67 10.95 22.59
C GLN A 54 14.85 10.12 22.08
N GLU A 55 14.73 9.56 20.87
CA GLU A 55 15.80 8.79 20.21
C GLU A 55 17.06 9.63 20.01
N ASP A 56 16.90 10.87 19.53
CA ASP A 56 18.00 11.80 19.27
C ASP A 56 18.47 12.58 20.51
N GLN A 57 17.87 12.30 21.68
CA GLN A 57 18.15 13.00 22.95
C GLN A 57 18.06 14.53 22.84
N CYS A 58 17.13 15.03 22.02
CA CYS A 58 16.96 16.44 21.75
C CYS A 58 15.56 16.94 22.15
N THR A 59 15.37 18.25 22.06
CA THR A 59 14.06 18.87 22.28
C THR A 59 13.78 19.87 21.16
N GLY A 60 12.49 20.16 20.93
CA GLY A 60 12.06 21.14 19.96
C GLY A 60 11.22 20.54 18.85
N ARG A 61 11.25 21.22 17.71
CA ARG A 61 10.32 21.00 16.61
C ARG A 61 10.87 19.95 15.64
N PHE A 62 10.16 18.84 15.50
CA PHE A 62 10.50 17.78 14.54
C PHE A 62 9.99 18.08 13.12
N TRP A 63 8.80 18.66 12.97
CA TRP A 63 8.15 18.88 11.66
C TRP A 63 8.25 20.33 11.17
N GLU A 64 8.57 20.55 9.89
CA GLU A 64 8.75 21.88 9.28
C GLU A 64 7.47 22.75 9.19
N GLY A 65 6.26 22.18 9.19
CA GLY A 65 5.04 22.92 8.87
C GLY A 65 3.71 22.24 9.25
N ARG A 66 2.61 22.83 8.77
CA ARG A 66 1.29 22.17 8.75
C ARG A 66 1.24 21.13 7.62
N PHE A 67 0.45 20.08 7.81
CA PHE A 67 0.19 19.12 6.73
C PHE A 67 -0.58 19.77 5.59
N LYS A 68 -0.40 19.24 4.38
CA LYS A 68 -1.20 19.57 3.20
C LYS A 68 -2.23 18.47 2.99
N SER A 69 -3.45 18.85 2.63
CA SER A 69 -4.53 17.91 2.31
C SER A 69 -5.16 18.33 0.99
N GLN A 70 -5.00 17.49 -0.01
CA GLN A 70 -5.57 17.69 -1.34
C GLN A 70 -6.56 16.57 -1.63
N ALA A 71 -7.80 16.93 -1.94
CA ALA A 71 -8.80 15.95 -2.37
C ALA A 71 -8.47 15.44 -3.77
N LEU A 72 -8.47 14.11 -3.95
CA LEU A 72 -8.36 13.44 -5.24
C LEU A 72 -9.78 13.17 -5.73
N LEU A 73 -10.18 13.81 -6.83
CA LEU A 73 -11.57 13.86 -7.26
C LEU A 73 -11.94 12.82 -8.32
N ASP A 74 -10.94 12.17 -8.92
CA ASP A 74 -11.12 11.15 -9.93
C ASP A 74 -10.00 10.09 -9.88
N ASP A 75 -10.19 9.03 -10.65
CA ASP A 75 -9.26 7.90 -10.69
C ASP A 75 -7.90 8.26 -11.32
N LYS A 76 -7.86 9.30 -12.17
CA LYS A 76 -6.60 9.79 -12.78
C LYS A 76 -5.75 10.49 -11.72
N ALA A 77 -6.37 11.31 -10.87
CA ALA A 77 -5.73 11.96 -9.75
C ALA A 77 -5.26 10.92 -8.72
N LEU A 78 -6.03 9.85 -8.49
CA LEU A 78 -5.61 8.72 -7.67
C LEU A 78 -4.35 8.05 -8.22
N LEU A 79 -4.34 7.66 -9.50
CA LEU A 79 -3.16 7.06 -10.13
C LEU A 79 -1.93 7.96 -10.06
N ALA A 80 -2.09 9.25 -10.36
CA ALA A 80 -1.01 10.21 -10.31
C ALA A 80 -0.42 10.34 -8.90
N ALA A 81 -1.28 10.37 -7.86
CA ALA A 81 -0.85 10.43 -6.47
C ALA A 81 -0.14 9.14 -6.03
N MET A 82 -0.66 7.97 -6.41
CA MET A 82 -0.02 6.69 -6.12
C MET A 82 1.37 6.60 -6.76
N ALA A 83 1.47 6.88 -8.07
CA ALA A 83 2.74 6.86 -8.78
C ALA A 83 3.72 7.91 -8.23
N TYR A 84 3.22 9.09 -7.84
CA TYR A 84 4.02 10.10 -7.17
C TYR A 84 4.68 9.55 -5.90
N VAL A 85 3.90 8.90 -5.03
CA VAL A 85 4.42 8.32 -3.77
C VAL A 85 5.42 7.21 -4.03
N ASP A 86 5.11 6.26 -4.92
CA ASP A 86 5.99 5.13 -5.22
C ASP A 86 7.30 5.57 -5.92
N LEU A 87 7.31 6.74 -6.58
CA LEU A 87 8.51 7.33 -7.21
C LEU A 87 9.28 8.30 -6.29
N ASN A 88 8.79 8.64 -5.10
CA ASN A 88 9.47 9.59 -4.22
C ASN A 88 10.86 9.13 -3.79
N PRO A 89 11.10 7.85 -3.42
CA PRO A 89 12.45 7.40 -3.09
C PRO A 89 13.42 7.50 -4.27
N VAL A 90 12.95 7.22 -5.49
CA VAL A 90 13.74 7.42 -6.71
C VAL A 90 14.08 8.90 -6.92
N ARG A 91 13.10 9.79 -6.78
CA ARG A 91 13.32 11.24 -6.93
C ARG A 91 14.28 11.82 -5.90
N ALA A 92 14.25 11.28 -4.69
CA ALA A 92 15.14 11.67 -3.59
C ALA A 92 16.54 11.06 -3.70
N GLY A 93 16.79 10.19 -4.71
CA GLY A 93 18.06 9.47 -4.86
C GLY A 93 18.29 8.39 -3.81
N VAL A 94 17.26 7.98 -3.07
CA VAL A 94 17.31 6.92 -2.05
C VAL A 94 17.26 5.53 -2.70
N ALA A 95 16.68 5.43 -3.90
CA ALA A 95 16.64 4.21 -4.71
C ALA A 95 16.91 4.54 -6.18
N GLU A 96 17.53 3.64 -6.93
CA GLU A 96 17.72 3.85 -8.38
C GLU A 96 16.44 3.52 -9.16
N THR A 97 15.64 2.59 -8.63
CA THR A 97 14.45 2.08 -9.30
C THR A 97 13.25 1.91 -8.35
N PRO A 98 12.00 1.91 -8.87
CA PRO A 98 10.81 1.73 -8.04
C PRO A 98 10.81 0.41 -7.26
N GLU A 99 11.30 -0.67 -7.86
CA GLU A 99 11.39 -2.00 -7.24
C GLU A 99 12.48 -2.11 -6.15
N GLN A 100 13.36 -1.11 -6.02
CA GLN A 100 14.33 -0.99 -4.92
C GLN A 100 13.84 -0.07 -3.79
N SER A 101 12.64 0.49 -3.91
CA SER A 101 12.10 1.44 -2.94
C SER A 101 11.43 0.73 -1.77
N GLU A 102 12.23 0.34 -0.76
CA GLU A 102 11.86 -0.57 0.35
C GLU A 102 10.55 -0.24 1.10
N HIS A 103 10.21 1.04 1.25
CA HIS A 103 9.06 1.50 2.04
C HIS A 103 7.89 2.01 1.18
N THR A 104 7.66 1.40 0.01
CA THR A 104 6.59 1.78 -0.92
C THR A 104 5.50 0.72 -1.07
N ALA A 105 4.31 1.14 -1.51
CA ALA A 105 3.20 0.22 -1.74
C ALA A 105 3.49 -0.68 -2.95
N LEU A 106 4.13 -0.14 -3.99
CA LEU A 106 4.60 -0.92 -5.12
C LEU A 106 5.57 -2.02 -4.68
N LYS A 107 6.63 -1.69 -3.91
CA LYS A 107 7.58 -2.70 -3.42
C LYS A 107 6.90 -3.80 -2.63
N LYS A 108 6.00 -3.46 -1.70
CA LYS A 108 5.23 -4.46 -0.93
C LYS A 108 4.47 -5.43 -1.82
N ARG A 109 3.87 -4.94 -2.92
CA ARG A 109 3.17 -5.79 -3.89
C ARG A 109 4.12 -6.67 -4.67
N LEU A 110 5.24 -6.13 -5.14
CA LEU A 110 6.25 -6.90 -5.86
C LEU A 110 6.82 -8.03 -4.99
N THR A 111 7.17 -7.75 -3.73
CA THR A 111 7.63 -8.77 -2.79
C THR A 111 6.56 -9.82 -2.50
N ALA A 112 5.28 -9.44 -2.43
CA ALA A 112 4.20 -10.42 -2.30
C ALA A 112 4.11 -11.33 -3.54
N LEU A 113 4.21 -10.76 -4.75
CA LEU A 113 4.21 -11.51 -6.00
C LEU A 113 5.38 -12.48 -6.11
N GLU A 114 6.59 -12.07 -5.71
CA GLU A 114 7.78 -12.94 -5.64
C GLU A 114 7.55 -14.16 -4.71
N GLN A 115 6.75 -13.98 -3.66
CA GLN A 115 6.36 -15.04 -2.72
C GLN A 115 5.15 -15.87 -3.22
N GLY A 116 4.67 -15.63 -4.45
CA GLY A 116 3.48 -16.27 -5.01
C GLY A 116 2.16 -15.82 -4.37
N LYS A 117 2.16 -14.68 -3.66
CA LYS A 117 0.96 -14.13 -3.02
C LYS A 117 0.35 -13.07 -3.93
N MET A 118 -0.95 -13.21 -4.21
CA MET A 118 -1.69 -12.25 -5.04
C MET A 118 -2.28 -11.08 -4.24
N LYS A 119 -2.24 -11.12 -2.91
CA LYS A 119 -2.88 -10.13 -2.03
C LYS A 119 -1.93 -9.63 -0.96
N VAL A 120 -2.11 -8.35 -0.64
CA VAL A 120 -1.42 -7.66 0.46
C VAL A 120 -2.52 -7.08 1.35
N PRO A 121 -2.84 -7.70 2.51
CA PRO A 121 -4.00 -7.34 3.33
C PRO A 121 -4.09 -5.85 3.73
N GLU A 122 -2.94 -5.18 3.83
CA GLU A 122 -2.83 -3.77 4.20
C GLU A 122 -3.12 -2.81 3.05
N LEU A 123 -3.21 -3.30 1.80
CA LEU A 123 -3.37 -2.50 0.60
C LEU A 123 -4.67 -2.84 -0.12
N ALA A 124 -5.33 -1.83 -0.69
CA ALA A 124 -6.51 -2.05 -1.54
C ALA A 124 -6.16 -2.94 -2.75
N ASP A 125 -7.05 -3.86 -3.13
CA ASP A 125 -6.83 -4.72 -4.29
C ASP A 125 -6.95 -3.91 -5.60
N PHE A 126 -6.13 -4.24 -6.60
CA PHE A 126 -6.35 -3.79 -7.98
C PHE A 126 -7.49 -4.60 -8.61
N MET A 127 -8.18 -4.01 -9.59
CA MET A 127 -9.22 -4.70 -10.34
C MET A 127 -8.64 -5.91 -11.08
N GLY A 128 -9.20 -7.09 -10.80
CA GLY A 128 -8.96 -8.31 -11.58
C GLY A 128 -9.92 -8.41 -12.78
N TYR A 129 -9.71 -9.41 -13.63
CA TYR A 129 -10.54 -9.64 -14.83
C TYR A 129 -11.96 -10.16 -14.52
N GLY A 130 -12.22 -10.60 -13.29
CA GLY A 130 -13.55 -10.99 -12.83
C GLY A 130 -14.33 -9.79 -12.34
N HIS A 131 -15.39 -9.41 -13.06
CA HIS A 131 -16.38 -8.44 -12.61
C HIS A 131 -16.99 -8.90 -11.29
N GLN A 132 -16.55 -8.32 -10.18
CA GLN A 132 -17.31 -8.30 -8.94
C GLN A 132 -17.40 -6.86 -8.46
N GLU A 133 -18.62 -6.44 -8.19
CA GLU A 133 -19.06 -5.13 -7.71
C GLU A 133 -18.50 -4.79 -6.31
N LYS A 134 -17.18 -4.79 -6.13
CA LYS A 134 -16.56 -4.37 -4.88
C LYS A 134 -16.29 -2.87 -4.93
N ARG A 135 -16.98 -2.11 -4.08
CA ARG A 135 -16.86 -0.65 -3.94
C ARG A 135 -15.49 -0.16 -3.42
N HIS A 136 -14.53 -1.04 -3.22
CA HIS A 136 -13.24 -0.76 -2.56
C HIS A 136 -12.03 -1.37 -3.29
N VAL A 137 -12.05 -1.38 -4.62
CA VAL A 137 -10.90 -1.78 -5.45
C VAL A 137 -10.36 -0.59 -6.23
N ILE A 138 -9.06 -0.61 -6.48
CA ILE A 138 -8.40 0.35 -7.37
C ILE A 138 -8.82 0.01 -8.80
N PRO A 139 -9.46 0.92 -9.57
CA PRO A 139 -10.13 0.59 -10.84
C PRO A 139 -9.15 0.47 -12.03
N PHE A 140 -8.01 -0.18 -11.80
CA PHE A 140 -6.95 -0.42 -12.77
C PHE A 140 -6.38 -1.81 -12.58
N ARG A 141 -5.66 -2.31 -13.59
CA ARG A 141 -4.87 -3.53 -13.43
C ARG A 141 -3.53 -3.19 -12.78
N LEU A 142 -3.03 -4.10 -11.95
CA LEU A 142 -1.72 -3.95 -11.33
C LEU A 142 -0.60 -3.88 -12.37
N THR A 143 -0.69 -4.66 -13.46
CA THR A 143 0.29 -4.63 -14.56
C THR A 143 0.38 -3.26 -15.22
N ASP A 144 -0.76 -2.67 -15.54
CA ASP A 144 -0.86 -1.37 -16.20
C ASP A 144 -0.31 -0.27 -15.27
N TYR A 145 -0.57 -0.40 -13.95
CA TYR A 145 0.00 0.49 -12.96
C TYR A 145 1.53 0.38 -12.86
N ILE A 146 2.08 -0.85 -12.85
CA ILE A 146 3.53 -1.08 -12.81
C ILE A 146 4.21 -0.43 -14.02
N GLU A 147 3.65 -0.62 -15.22
CA GLU A 147 4.17 0.01 -16.45
C GLU A 147 4.05 1.54 -16.39
N LEU A 148 2.94 2.07 -15.88
CA LEU A 148 2.75 3.51 -15.69
C LEU A 148 3.82 4.10 -14.78
N VAL A 149 4.13 3.44 -13.66
CA VAL A 149 5.16 3.92 -12.71
C VAL A 149 6.54 3.96 -13.37
N ASP A 150 6.92 2.93 -14.12
CA ASP A 150 8.18 2.90 -14.87
C ASP A 150 8.23 4.00 -15.93
N TRP A 151 7.16 4.15 -16.71
CA TRP A 151 7.07 5.17 -17.75
C TRP A 151 7.18 6.58 -17.15
N VAL A 152 6.38 6.91 -16.11
CA VAL A 152 6.43 8.21 -15.42
C VAL A 152 7.81 8.43 -14.80
N GLY A 153 8.40 7.40 -14.19
CA GLY A 153 9.72 7.50 -13.55
C GLY A 153 10.85 7.82 -14.53
N ARG A 154 10.74 7.38 -15.79
CA ARG A 154 11.68 7.73 -16.88
C ARG A 154 11.48 9.14 -17.42
N GLN A 155 10.27 9.70 -17.32
CA GLN A 155 10.01 11.08 -17.73
C GLN A 155 10.50 12.13 -16.71
N ILE A 156 10.90 11.70 -15.51
CA ILE A 156 11.54 12.59 -14.53
C ILE A 156 12.89 12.99 -15.09
N LYS A 157 13.05 14.29 -15.38
CA LYS A 157 14.25 14.84 -15.99
C LYS A 157 15.51 14.49 -15.19
N ALA A 158 16.60 14.21 -15.92
CA ALA A 158 17.92 13.91 -15.37
C ALA A 158 18.57 15.09 -14.59
N ASP A 159 17.97 16.29 -14.65
CA ASP A 159 18.41 17.46 -13.86
C ASP A 159 17.87 17.45 -12.41
N LYS A 160 17.10 16.41 -12.03
CA LYS A 160 16.66 16.14 -10.67
C LYS A 160 17.59 15.14 -9.99
N GLN A 161 17.62 15.15 -8.64
CA GLN A 161 18.56 14.34 -7.85
C GLN A 161 18.50 12.84 -8.13
N GLY A 162 17.34 12.29 -8.55
CA GLY A 162 17.25 10.92 -9.04
C GLY A 162 16.21 10.77 -10.15
N TYR A 163 16.50 9.85 -11.07
CA TYR A 163 15.70 9.54 -12.26
C TYR A 163 15.94 8.08 -12.67
N ILE A 164 15.00 7.49 -13.41
CA ILE A 164 15.19 6.15 -13.98
C ILE A 164 15.96 6.28 -15.30
N SER A 165 17.12 5.63 -15.40
CA SER A 165 17.93 5.63 -16.64
C SER A 165 17.11 5.10 -17.84
N PRO A 166 17.09 5.81 -18.98
CA PRO A 166 16.46 5.33 -20.21
C PRO A 166 17.07 4.03 -20.74
N GLN A 167 18.32 3.73 -20.37
CA GLN A 167 19.05 2.53 -20.79
C GLN A 167 18.60 1.27 -20.04
N LEU A 168 17.91 1.42 -18.90
CA LEU A 168 17.38 0.27 -18.15
C LEU A 168 16.25 -0.41 -18.94
N PRO A 169 16.18 -1.76 -18.96
CA PRO A 169 15.02 -2.47 -19.51
C PRO A 169 13.72 -2.03 -18.84
N ASN A 170 12.57 -2.21 -19.50
CA ASN A 170 11.28 -1.91 -18.89
C ASN A 170 11.10 -2.69 -17.59
N ILE A 171 10.29 -2.15 -16.67
CA ILE A 171 10.16 -2.75 -15.33
C ILE A 171 9.70 -4.21 -15.36
N LEU A 172 8.84 -4.62 -16.30
CA LEU A 172 8.41 -6.01 -16.40
C LEU A 172 9.56 -6.95 -16.76
N THR A 173 10.45 -6.51 -17.66
CA THR A 173 11.68 -7.23 -18.02
C THR A 173 12.64 -7.31 -16.84
N ARG A 174 12.77 -6.22 -16.06
CA ARG A 174 13.63 -6.18 -14.86
C ARG A 174 13.12 -7.08 -13.74
N LEU A 175 11.80 -7.23 -13.63
CA LEU A 175 11.16 -8.13 -12.68
C LEU A 175 11.21 -9.60 -13.12
N SER A 176 11.90 -9.93 -14.21
CA SER A 176 11.93 -11.27 -14.79
C SER A 176 10.53 -11.85 -15.03
N LEU A 177 9.58 -10.98 -15.40
CA LEU A 177 8.25 -11.37 -15.85
C LEU A 177 8.24 -11.27 -17.38
N PRO A 178 8.41 -12.38 -18.12
CA PRO A 178 8.31 -12.32 -19.57
C PRO A 178 6.92 -11.80 -19.94
N GLN A 179 6.84 -10.70 -20.68
CA GLN A 179 5.58 -9.97 -20.93
C GLN A 179 4.51 -10.86 -21.59
N GLN A 180 4.92 -11.84 -22.40
CA GLN A 180 4.04 -12.87 -22.97
C GLN A 180 3.62 -13.96 -21.97
N GLU A 181 4.51 -14.35 -21.04
CA GLU A 181 4.20 -15.36 -20.03
C GLU A 181 3.31 -14.79 -18.93
N CYS A 182 3.52 -13.56 -18.51
CA CYS A 182 2.67 -12.90 -17.51
C CYS A 182 1.23 -12.74 -18.01
N LEU A 183 1.06 -12.33 -19.28
CA LEU A 183 -0.26 -12.23 -19.90
C LEU A 183 -0.91 -13.62 -20.10
N ALA A 184 -0.13 -14.62 -20.52
CA ALA A 184 -0.59 -16.00 -20.69
C ALA A 184 -0.96 -16.66 -19.34
N LEU A 185 -0.17 -16.42 -18.28
CA LEU A 185 -0.43 -16.84 -16.90
C LEU A 185 -1.73 -16.24 -16.38
N CYS A 186 -1.88 -14.91 -16.43
CA CYS A 186 -3.11 -14.25 -16.00
C CYS A 186 -4.34 -14.81 -16.75
N THR A 187 -4.27 -14.87 -18.08
CA THR A 187 -5.39 -15.36 -18.93
C THR A 187 -5.73 -16.83 -18.66
N ALA A 188 -4.73 -17.68 -18.39
CA ALA A 188 -4.94 -19.11 -18.22
C ALA A 188 -5.31 -19.52 -16.78
N LEU A 189 -5.00 -18.68 -15.79
CA LEU A 189 -5.50 -18.79 -14.41
C LEU A 189 -6.95 -18.35 -14.28
N GLU A 190 -7.42 -17.51 -15.20
CA GLU A 190 -8.79 -17.01 -15.26
C GLU A 190 -9.76 -18.00 -15.90
N LYS A 191 -9.30 -18.89 -16.80
CA LYS A 191 -10.16 -19.85 -17.52
C LYS A 191 -10.57 -21.07 -16.71
N GLU A 192 -9.67 -21.62 -15.88
CA GLU A 192 -9.97 -22.73 -14.98
C GLU A 192 -9.09 -22.66 -13.71
N PRO A 193 -9.58 -23.09 -12.53
CA PRO A 193 -8.75 -23.21 -11.33
C PRO A 193 -7.71 -24.32 -11.52
N ARG A 194 -6.51 -23.96 -11.99
CA ARG A 194 -5.37 -24.87 -12.11
C ARG A 194 -4.69 -24.98 -10.75
N LEU A 195 -4.47 -26.21 -10.28
CA LEU A 195 -3.95 -26.47 -8.93
C LEU A 195 -2.48 -26.09 -8.71
N TRP A 196 -1.66 -25.91 -9.76
CA TRP A 196 -0.21 -25.77 -9.63
C TRP A 196 0.34 -24.75 -10.64
N ILE A 197 1.19 -23.83 -10.17
CA ILE A 197 1.80 -22.77 -10.98
C ILE A 197 3.24 -22.58 -10.48
N GLY A 198 4.21 -22.51 -11.39
CA GLY A 198 5.61 -22.24 -11.02
C GLY A 198 6.61 -22.70 -12.07
N SER A 199 7.90 -22.46 -11.81
CA SER A 199 8.98 -22.94 -12.68
C SER A 199 9.06 -24.46 -12.72
N SER A 200 9.64 -25.02 -13.78
CA SER A 200 9.88 -26.48 -13.92
C SER A 200 10.52 -27.08 -12.67
N GLU A 201 11.52 -26.41 -12.11
CA GLU A 201 12.23 -26.87 -10.91
C GLU A 201 11.30 -26.95 -9.69
N ARG A 202 10.50 -25.91 -9.47
CA ARG A 202 9.57 -25.83 -8.32
C ARG A 202 8.40 -26.78 -8.48
N LEU A 203 7.88 -26.94 -9.70
CA LEU A 203 6.83 -27.91 -10.00
C LEU A 203 7.35 -29.35 -9.81
N ASN A 204 8.56 -29.66 -10.28
CA ASN A 204 9.15 -30.99 -10.06
C ASN A 204 9.44 -31.25 -8.58
N PHE A 205 9.98 -30.26 -7.86
CA PHE A 205 10.16 -30.35 -6.41
C PHE A 205 8.85 -30.65 -5.69
N ALA A 206 7.78 -29.88 -5.96
CA ALA A 206 6.47 -30.09 -5.36
C ALA A 206 5.86 -31.46 -5.72
N LYS A 207 5.99 -31.90 -6.97
CA LYS A 207 5.53 -33.22 -7.43
C LYS A 207 6.17 -34.36 -6.63
N HIS A 208 7.49 -34.30 -6.43
CA HIS A 208 8.23 -35.29 -5.66
C HIS A 208 7.88 -35.24 -4.17
N HIS A 209 7.84 -34.04 -3.59
CA HIS A 209 7.57 -33.88 -2.17
C HIS A 209 6.15 -34.33 -1.78
N LEU A 210 5.16 -34.07 -2.65
CA LEU A 210 3.75 -34.42 -2.44
C LEU A 210 3.37 -35.81 -2.98
N LYS A 211 4.34 -36.60 -3.46
CA LYS A 211 4.15 -37.96 -4.01
C LYS A 211 3.07 -38.06 -5.09
N ARG A 212 2.95 -37.04 -5.95
CA ARG A 212 1.93 -37.02 -7.02
C ARG A 212 2.46 -37.67 -8.30
N LYS A 213 1.67 -38.56 -8.92
CA LYS A 213 2.04 -39.23 -10.19
C LYS A 213 1.98 -38.30 -11.41
N ARG A 214 1.08 -37.31 -11.40
CA ARG A 214 0.92 -36.28 -12.45
C ARG A 214 0.63 -34.94 -11.79
N MET A 215 1.10 -33.86 -12.41
CA MET A 215 0.69 -32.49 -12.06
C MET A 215 0.15 -31.82 -13.32
N ILE A 216 -1.05 -31.25 -13.19
CA ILE A 216 -1.61 -30.35 -14.21
C ILE A 216 -1.36 -28.95 -13.67
N GLY A 217 -0.39 -28.25 -14.26
CA GLY A 217 0.03 -26.95 -13.81
C GLY A 217 0.47 -26.05 -14.95
N LEU A 218 0.55 -24.77 -14.68
CA LEU A 218 1.03 -23.78 -15.64
C LEU A 218 2.52 -23.55 -15.44
N HIS A 219 3.28 -23.81 -16.49
CA HIS A 219 4.73 -23.66 -16.52
C HIS A 219 5.08 -22.19 -16.73
N ILE A 220 6.02 -21.69 -15.91
CA ILE A 220 6.66 -20.39 -16.09
C ILE A 220 8.13 -20.68 -16.42
N SER A 221 8.67 -20.07 -17.47
CA SER A 221 10.04 -20.30 -17.91
C SER A 221 11.06 -19.64 -17.00
#